data_AF-A0A9X6NGR6-F1
#
_entry.id   AF-A0A9X6NGR6-F1
#
_cell.length_a   1.000
_cell.length_b   1.000
_cell.length_c   1.000
_cell.angle_alpha   90.00
_cell.angle_beta   90.00
_cell.angle_gamma   90.00
#
_symmetry.space_group_name_H-M   'P 1'
#
loop_
_entity.id
_entity.type
_entity.pdbx_description
1 polymer ?
#
loop_
_entity_poly.entity_id
_entity_poly.type
_entity_poly.pdbx_seq_one_letter_code
_entity_poly.pdbx_strand_id
1 'polypeptide(L)' 'VIDGHSKLFPDLLDEFPNIKKHHDKIGSLKGVKEYLASDRNPTALNGSSAKWGG' A
#
# COMPACT_ATOMS: atom_id res chain seq x y z
N VAL A 1 3.38 4.50 0.89
CA VAL A 1 2.88 5.32 -0.24
C VAL A 1 2.29 4.44 -1.33
N ILE A 2 3.04 3.49 -1.92
CA ILE A 2 2.54 2.63 -3.01
C ILE A 2 1.37 1.74 -2.56
N ASP A 3 1.48 1.00 -1.44
CA ASP A 3 0.36 0.18 -0.90
C ASP A 3 -0.95 0.97 -0.76
N GLY A 4 -0.85 2.24 -0.37
CA GLY A 4 -2.00 3.13 -0.24
C GLY A 4 -2.58 3.56 -1.57
N HIS A 5 -1.73 3.91 -2.54
CA HIS A 5 -2.17 4.30 -3.88
C HIS A 5 -2.72 3.10 -4.66
N SER A 6 -2.20 1.89 -4.47
CA SER A 6 -2.74 0.66 -5.04
C SER A 6 -4.16 0.33 -4.53
N LYS A 7 -4.55 0.79 -3.33
CA LYS A 7 -5.93 0.69 -2.86
C LYS A 7 -6.87 1.68 -3.57
N LEU A 8 -6.36 2.84 -3.96
CA LEU A 8 -7.13 3.89 -4.66
C LEU A 8 -7.21 3.63 -6.17
N PHE A 9 -6.17 3.00 -6.74
CA PHE A 9 -6.01 2.71 -8.16
C PHE A 9 -5.52 1.25 -8.31
N PRO A 10 -6.44 0.27 -8.36
CA PRO A 10 -6.09 -1.15 -8.34
C PRO A 10 -5.21 -1.62 -9.51
N ASP A 11 -5.26 -0.91 -10.63
CA ASP A 11 -4.56 -1.16 -11.88
C ASP A 11 -3.24 -0.38 -12.03
N LEU A 12 -2.87 0.45 -11.04
CA LEU A 12 -1.71 1.35 -11.08
C LEU A 12 -0.39 0.67 -11.49
N LEU A 13 -0.23 -0.61 -11.14
CA LEU A 13 1.01 -1.36 -11.37
C LEU A 13 0.92 -2.34 -12.54
N ASP A 14 -0.21 -2.41 -13.24
CA ASP A 14 -0.42 -3.42 -14.29
C ASP A 14 0.49 -3.21 -15.51
N GLU A 15 0.80 -1.96 -15.83
CA GLU A 15 1.76 -1.62 -16.90
C GLU A 15 3.22 -1.81 -16.49
N PHE A 16 3.50 -2.03 -15.20
CA PHE A 16 4.86 -2.09 -14.64
C PHE A 16 5.12 -3.41 -13.90
N PRO A 17 5.24 -4.54 -14.62
CA PRO A 17 5.31 -5.88 -14.02
C PRO A 17 6.52 -6.08 -13.10
N ASN A 18 7.64 -5.41 -13.37
CA ASN A 18 8.82 -5.41 -12.51
C ASN A 18 8.55 -4.71 -11.15
N ILE A 19 7.82 -3.61 -11.18
CA ILE A 19 7.44 -2.85 -9.97
C ILE A 19 6.40 -3.65 -9.18
N LYS A 20 5.39 -4.21 -9.85
CA LYS A 20 4.38 -5.09 -9.24
C LYS A 20 5.04 -6.26 -8.50
N LYS A 21 5.97 -6.97 -9.15
CA LYS A 21 6.72 -8.06 -8.52
C LYS A 21 7.53 -7.62 -7.31
N HIS A 22 8.15 -6.44 -7.36
CA HIS A 22 8.92 -5.92 -6.22
C HIS A 22 8.01 -5.54 -5.05
N HIS A 23 6.88 -4.90 -5.35
CA HIS A 23 5.85 -4.55 -4.38
C HIS A 23 5.31 -5.78 -3.65
N ASP A 24 4.92 -6.83 -4.39
CA ASP A 24 4.44 -8.09 -3.84
C ASP A 24 5.51 -8.76 -2.96
N LYS A 25 6.78 -8.71 -3.38
CA LYS A 25 7.91 -9.22 -2.59
C LYS A 25 8.01 -8.50 -1.25
N ILE A 26 7.90 -7.17 -1.20
CA ILE A 26 7.95 -6.41 0.06
C ILE A 26 6.79 -6.81 0.97
N GLY A 27 5.56 -6.88 0.44
CA GLY A 27 4.38 -7.28 1.21
C GLY A 27 4.45 -8.72 1.76
N SER A 28 5.24 -9.59 1.11
CA SER A 28 5.45 -10.98 1.56
C SER A 28 6.43 -11.14 2.73
N LEU A 29 7.23 -10.11 3.05
CA LEU A 29 8.21 -10.19 4.14
C LEU A 29 7.49 -10.32 5.48
N LYS A 30 7.94 -11.28 6.32
CA LYS A 30 7.28 -11.63 7.60
C LYS A 30 6.95 -10.40 8.45
N GLY A 31 7.93 -9.54 8.74
CA GLY A 31 7.73 -8.36 9.57
C GLY A 31 6.83 -7.30 8.94
N VAL A 32 6.84 -7.17 7.61
CA VAL A 32 5.95 -6.26 6.87
C VAL A 32 4.51 -6.78 6.94
N LYS A 33 4.32 -8.07 6.68
CA LYS A 33 3.01 -8.72 6.78
C LYS A 33 2.42 -8.62 8.19
N GLU A 34 3.24 -8.83 9.21
CA GLU A 34 2.86 -8.66 10.62
C GLU A 34 2.49 -7.20 10.94
N TYR A 35 3.26 -6.23 10.45
CA TYR A 35 2.94 -4.81 10.61
C TYR A 35 1.61 -4.44 9.95
N LEU A 36 1.42 -4.82 8.68
CA LEU A 36 0.23 -4.50 7.90
C LEU A 36 -1.06 -5.10 8.47
N ALA A 37 -0.95 -6.22 9.20
CA ALA A 37 -2.06 -6.87 9.89
C ALA A 37 -2.32 -6.33 11.31
N SER A 38 -1.47 -5.45 11.83
CA SER A 38 -1.58 -4.90 13.20
C SER A 38 -2.24 -3.52 13.22
N ASP A 39 -2.73 -3.11 14.40
CA ASP A 39 -3.32 -1.78 14.63
C ASP A 39 -2.32 -0.62 14.43
N ARG A 40 -1.03 -0.93 14.25
CA ARG A 40 0.00 0.06 13.90
C ARG A 40 -0.06 0.49 12.44
N ASN A 41 -0.78 -0.25 11.59
CA ASN A 41 -0.98 0.12 10.20
C ASN A 41 -2.08 1.18 10.11
N PRO A 42 -1.76 2.41 9.67
CA PRO A 42 -2.74 3.49 9.66
C PRO A 42 -3.88 3.18 8.67
N THR A 43 -5.10 3.51 9.07
CA THR A 43 -6.30 3.34 8.24
C THR A 43 -6.47 4.47 7.21
N ALA A 44 -5.92 5.65 7.52
CA ALA A 44 -5.86 6.80 6.63
C ALA A 44 -4.45 6.96 6.05
N LEU A 45 -4.36 7.34 4.78
CA LEU A 45 -3.12 7.62 4.08
C LEU A 45 -2.66 9.05 4.27
N ASN A 46 -3.60 9.99 4.44
CA ASN A 46 -3.34 11.41 4.61
C ASN A 46 -3.98 11.90 5.93
N GLY A 47 -4.02 13.21 6.12
CA GLY A 47 -4.77 13.83 7.21
C GLY A 47 -6.18 14.22 6.78
N SER A 48 -7.06 14.39 7.76
CA SER A 48 -8.51 14.62 7.56
C SER A 48 -8.91 15.81 6.69
N SER A 49 -8.03 16.78 6.49
CA SER A 49 -8.26 17.92 5.59
C SER A 49 -7.94 17.63 4.12
N ALA A 50 -7.39 16.45 3.82
CA ALA A 50 -7.03 16.06 2.47
C ALA A 50 -8.27 15.59 1.67
N LYS A 51 -8.35 16.01 0.41
CA LYS A 51 -9.44 15.58 -0.50
C LYS A 51 -9.36 14.10 -0.88
N TRP A 52 -8.22 13.46 -0.67
CA TRP A 52 -7.95 12.07 -1.03
C TRP A 52 -7.15 11.42 0.08
N GLY A 53 -7.34 10.11 0.27
CA GLY A 53 -6.54 9.31 1.19
C GLY A 53 -7.00 9.32 2.65
N GLY A 54 -8.04 10.09 2.99
CA GLY A 54 -8.62 10.14 4.35
C GLY A 54 -7.78 10.94 5.33
#